data_AF-A0A8J7WCX6-F1
#
_entry.id   AF-A0A8J7WCX6-F1
#
_cell.length_a   1.000
_cell.length_b   1.000
_cell.length_c   1.000
_cell.angle_alpha   90.00
_cell.angle_beta   90.00
_cell.angle_gamma   90.00
#
_symmetry.space_group_name_H-M   'P 1'
#
loop_
_entity.id
_entity.type
_entity.pdbx_description
1 polymer ?
#
loop_
_entity_poly.entity_id
_entity_poly.type
_entity_poly.pdbx_seq_one_letter_code
_entity_poly.pdbx_strand_id
1 'polypeptide(L)'
;MLSAALALPLLIAPQAARADSCWDHNGSLMRLQASGNDRWFSYDQPRQSLWSSGVGRGTLLFNGQKIGDWYAGLARVFSSACPGQPLEYRVEGPVMQNPLRVVLRGTREVFANCLPTGRMTSDELIFVYRHDC
;
A
#
# COMPACT_ATOMS: atom_id res chain seq x y z
N MET A 1 -3.96 54.70 -31.18
CA MET A 1 -3.29 54.07 -30.02
C MET A 1 -3.46 52.56 -30.17
N LEU A 2 -2.38 51.83 -30.47
CA LEU A 2 -2.43 50.37 -30.59
C LEU A 2 -2.35 49.75 -29.19
N SER A 3 -3.44 49.16 -28.71
CA SER A 3 -3.43 48.34 -27.49
C SER A 3 -2.89 46.95 -27.83
N ALA A 4 -1.67 46.67 -27.39
CA ALA A 4 -1.12 45.32 -27.40
C ALA A 4 -1.76 44.51 -26.26
N ALA A 5 -2.58 43.53 -26.60
CA ALA A 5 -3.10 42.56 -25.64
C ALA A 5 -1.98 41.57 -25.29
N LEU A 6 -1.46 41.67 -24.06
CA LEU A 6 -0.55 40.69 -23.46
C LEU A 6 -1.34 39.40 -23.18
N ALA A 7 -1.18 38.40 -24.05
CA ALA A 7 -1.68 37.05 -23.80
C ALA A 7 -0.77 36.36 -22.76
N LEU A 8 -1.28 36.17 -21.55
CA LEU A 8 -0.62 35.37 -20.51
C LEU A 8 -0.72 33.87 -20.90
N PRO A 9 0.38 33.13 -21.04
CA PRO A 9 0.31 31.70 -21.32
C PRO A 9 -0.21 30.95 -20.08
N LEU A 10 -1.31 30.22 -20.22
CA LEU A 10 -1.78 29.27 -19.22
C LEU A 10 -0.76 28.12 -19.13
N LEU A 11 0.03 28.09 -18.06
CA LEU A 11 0.86 26.93 -17.73
C LEU A 11 -0.05 25.82 -17.21
N ILE A 12 -0.36 24.84 -18.06
CA ILE A 12 -1.04 23.61 -17.65
C ILE A 12 0.00 22.73 -16.94
N ALA A 13 -0.02 22.74 -15.60
CA ALA A 13 0.80 21.81 -14.82
C ALA A 13 0.26 20.38 -14.98
N PRO A 14 1.12 19.37 -15.16
CA PRO A 14 0.67 17.98 -15.21
C PRO A 14 0.06 17.57 -13.86
N GLN A 15 -1.23 17.24 -13.86
CA GLN A 15 -1.92 16.70 -12.70
C GLN A 15 -1.58 15.22 -12.54
N ALA A 16 -1.18 14.81 -11.33
CA ALA A 16 -0.96 13.40 -11.04
C ALA A 16 -2.28 12.63 -11.20
N ALA A 17 -2.29 11.60 -12.03
CA ALA A 17 -3.43 10.72 -12.15
C ALA A 17 -3.69 10.04 -10.79
N ARG A 18 -4.91 10.20 -10.28
CA ARG A 18 -5.37 9.53 -9.07
C ARG A 18 -6.34 8.42 -9.42
N ALA A 19 -6.14 7.26 -8.82
CA ALA A 19 -7.01 6.11 -9.02
C ALA A 19 -7.14 5.34 -7.71
N ASP A 20 -8.37 4.95 -7.39
CA ASP A 20 -8.69 4.13 -6.23
C ASP A 20 -9.25 2.78 -6.72
N SER A 21 -8.87 1.69 -6.04
CA SER A 21 -9.36 0.35 -6.36
C SER A 21 -9.45 -0.53 -5.12
N CYS A 22 -10.30 -1.57 -5.19
CA CYS A 22 -10.51 -2.51 -4.10
C CYS A 22 -9.82 -3.84 -4.34
N TRP A 23 -9.32 -4.44 -3.25
CA TRP A 23 -8.50 -5.63 -3.29
C TRP A 23 -8.79 -6.52 -2.09
N ASP A 24 -8.77 -7.83 -2.27
CA ASP A 24 -8.73 -8.78 -1.18
C ASP A 24 -7.28 -8.99 -0.72
N HIS A 25 -7.08 -9.02 0.60
CA HIS A 25 -5.85 -9.49 1.21
C HIS A 25 -6.17 -10.30 2.47
N ASN A 26 -5.91 -11.62 2.43
CA ASN A 26 -6.08 -12.52 3.57
C ASN A 26 -7.47 -12.44 4.23
N GLY A 27 -8.51 -12.23 3.42
CA GLY A 27 -9.90 -12.08 3.87
C GLY A 27 -10.26 -10.71 4.43
N SER A 28 -9.40 -9.70 4.22
CA SER A 28 -9.74 -8.29 4.48
C SER A 28 -9.94 -7.55 3.16
N LEU A 29 -10.90 -6.63 3.13
CA LEU A 29 -11.04 -5.68 2.03
C LEU A 29 -10.02 -4.55 2.20
N MET A 30 -9.25 -4.30 1.15
CA MET A 30 -8.22 -3.27 1.08
C MET A 30 -8.59 -2.23 0.04
N ARG A 31 -8.19 -0.98 0.27
CA ARG A 31 -8.20 0.09 -0.72
C ARG A 31 -6.77 0.37 -1.18
N LEU A 32 -6.54 0.31 -2.48
CA LEU A 32 -5.34 0.84 -3.12
C LEU A 32 -5.63 2.27 -3.57
N GLN A 33 -4.87 3.22 -3.05
CA GLN A 33 -4.83 4.58 -3.54
C GLN A 33 -3.57 4.75 -4.38
N ALA A 34 -3.72 5.34 -5.57
CA ALA A 34 -2.62 5.65 -6.47
C ALA A 34 -2.56 7.15 -6.75
N SER A 35 -1.34 7.70 -6.77
CA SER A 35 -1.07 9.07 -7.22
C SER A 35 0.22 9.07 -8.02
N GLY A 36 0.13 9.16 -9.34
CA GLY A 36 1.29 8.95 -10.21
C GLY A 36 1.89 7.55 -10.00
N ASN A 37 3.15 7.48 -9.55
CA ASN A 37 3.81 6.21 -9.22
C ASN A 37 3.58 5.77 -7.78
N ASP A 38 3.13 6.63 -6.89
CA ASP A 38 2.95 6.26 -5.49
C ASP A 38 1.74 5.34 -5.29
N ARG A 39 1.87 4.39 -4.37
CA ARG A 39 0.89 3.34 -4.08
C ARG A 39 0.73 3.21 -2.57
N TRP A 40 -0.52 3.20 -2.10
CA TRP A 40 -0.87 2.94 -0.69
C TRP A 40 -1.96 1.89 -0.59
N PHE A 41 -1.69 0.79 0.10
CA PHE A 41 -2.70 -0.18 0.49
C PHE A 41 -3.10 0.06 1.94
N SER A 42 -4.36 0.41 2.17
CA SER A 42 -4.96 0.57 3.50
C SER A 42 -6.14 -0.38 3.69
N TYR A 43 -6.39 -0.78 4.93
CA TYR A 43 -7.54 -1.60 5.28
C TYR A 43 -8.83 -0.80 5.09
N ASP A 44 -9.78 -1.28 4.28
CA ASP A 44 -11.13 -0.70 4.22
C ASP A 44 -12.09 -1.45 5.15
N GLN A 45 -12.06 -2.79 5.10
CA GLN A 45 -12.78 -3.66 6.03
C GLN A 45 -11.80 -4.73 6.56
N PRO A 46 -11.12 -4.47 7.70
CA PRO A 46 -10.18 -5.43 8.27
C PRO A 46 -10.93 -6.62 8.87
N ARG A 47 -10.41 -7.83 8.66
CA ARG A 47 -10.93 -9.04 9.31
C ARG A 47 -10.83 -8.92 10.84
N GLN A 48 -11.79 -9.49 11.55
CA GLN A 48 -11.98 -9.31 13.00
C GLN A 48 -10.74 -9.66 13.84
N SER A 49 -9.98 -10.68 13.44
CA SER A 49 -8.78 -11.11 14.18
C SER A 49 -7.66 -10.07 14.25
N LEU A 50 -7.73 -9.00 13.44
CA LEU A 50 -6.74 -7.93 13.45
C LEU A 50 -7.07 -6.80 14.43
N TRP A 51 -8.31 -6.73 14.94
CA TRP A 51 -8.77 -5.61 15.77
C TRP A 51 -7.98 -5.50 17.08
N SER A 52 -7.66 -6.63 17.71
CA SER A 52 -6.83 -6.67 18.93
C SER A 52 -5.39 -6.20 18.71
N SER A 53 -4.93 -6.14 17.46
CA SER A 53 -3.62 -5.59 17.09
C SER A 53 -3.67 -4.09 16.78
N GLY A 54 -4.82 -3.45 16.96
CA GLY A 54 -5.04 -2.03 16.65
C GLY A 54 -5.31 -1.72 15.18
N VAL A 55 -5.61 -2.73 14.36
CA VAL A 55 -5.93 -2.53 12.93
C VAL A 55 -7.40 -2.17 12.77
N GLY A 56 -7.65 -1.01 12.16
CA GLY A 56 -8.97 -0.50 11.83
C GLY A 56 -9.07 -0.05 10.38
N ARG A 57 -10.23 0.50 10.01
CA ARG A 57 -10.41 1.15 8.70
C ARG A 57 -9.42 2.31 8.56
N GLY A 58 -8.75 2.39 7.42
CA GLY A 58 -7.71 3.37 7.11
C GLY A 58 -6.31 3.01 7.60
N THR A 59 -6.13 1.94 8.39
CA THR A 59 -4.80 1.50 8.79
C THR A 59 -3.97 1.14 7.56
N LEU A 60 -2.78 1.73 7.45
CA LEU A 60 -1.89 1.54 6.30
C LEU A 60 -1.12 0.22 6.42
N LEU A 61 -1.29 -0.68 5.46
CA LEU A 61 -0.52 -1.93 5.40
C LEU A 61 0.78 -1.75 4.58
N PHE A 62 0.69 -1.07 3.44
CA PHE A 62 1.82 -0.88 2.53
C PHE A 62 1.83 0.52 1.92
N ASN A 63 3.02 1.09 1.76
CA ASN A 63 3.25 2.27 0.94
C ASN A 63 4.54 2.12 0.12
N GLY A 64 4.51 2.54 -1.15
CA GLY A 64 5.63 2.38 -2.06
C GLY A 64 5.38 3.01 -3.41
N GLN A 65 6.17 2.58 -4.40
CA GLN A 65 6.13 3.11 -5.77
C GLN A 65 5.95 1.99 -6.79
N LYS A 66 5.24 2.31 -7.89
CA LYS A 66 5.18 1.52 -9.12
C LYS A 66 6.36 1.91 -10.01
N ILE A 67 7.12 0.90 -10.45
CA ILE A 67 8.25 1.01 -11.38
C ILE A 67 8.01 -0.04 -12.47
N GLY A 68 7.55 0.38 -13.66
CA GLY A 68 7.04 -0.57 -14.64
C GLY A 68 5.90 -1.40 -14.03
N ASP A 69 5.94 -2.73 -14.13
CA ASP A 69 4.98 -3.63 -13.51
C ASP A 69 5.48 -4.24 -12.19
N TRP A 70 6.25 -3.45 -11.44
CA TRP A 70 6.80 -3.82 -10.15
C TRP A 70 6.43 -2.79 -9.09
N TYR A 71 6.07 -3.24 -7.88
CA TYR A 71 5.90 -2.38 -6.72
C TYR A 71 7.05 -2.60 -5.75
N ALA A 72 7.58 -1.51 -5.18
CA ALA A 72 8.61 -1.57 -4.14
C ALA A 72 8.31 -0.54 -3.05
N GLY A 73 8.48 -0.92 -1.78
CA GLY A 73 8.14 -0.05 -0.66
C GLY A 73 8.30 -0.69 0.71
N LEU A 74 7.50 -0.19 1.66
CA LEU A 74 7.44 -0.67 3.04
C LEU A 74 6.09 -1.31 3.31
N ALA A 75 6.11 -2.51 3.90
CA ALA A 75 4.95 -3.17 4.49
C ALA A 75 5.03 -3.13 6.02
N ARG A 76 3.89 -3.37 6.66
CA ARG A 76 3.74 -3.39 8.12
C ARG A 76 3.23 -4.73 8.61
N VAL A 77 3.82 -5.22 9.70
CA VAL A 77 3.28 -6.35 10.48
C VAL A 77 2.67 -5.84 11.77
N PHE A 78 1.46 -6.29 12.05
CA PHE A 78 0.69 -5.93 13.23
C PHE A 78 0.65 -7.12 14.20
N SER A 79 0.83 -6.87 15.49
CA SER A 79 0.82 -7.88 16.53
C SER A 79 -0.06 -7.45 17.69
N SER A 80 -0.88 -8.36 18.21
CA SER A 80 -1.66 -8.13 19.42
C SER A 80 -0.79 -8.02 20.67
N ALA A 81 0.44 -8.52 20.64
CA ALA A 81 1.43 -8.30 21.69
C ALA A 81 2.04 -6.89 21.65
N CYS A 82 1.88 -6.17 20.53
CA CYS A 82 2.44 -4.83 20.29
C CYS A 82 1.40 -3.91 19.64
N PRO A 83 0.26 -3.67 20.29
CA PRO A 83 -0.83 -2.91 19.70
C PRO A 83 -0.36 -1.48 19.39
N GLY A 84 -0.64 -1.02 18.16
CA GLY A 84 -0.26 0.32 17.71
C GLY A 84 1.23 0.53 17.38
N GLN A 85 2.06 -0.52 17.45
CA GLN A 85 3.47 -0.47 17.10
C GLN A 85 3.77 -1.42 15.92
N PRO A 86 3.35 -1.07 14.69
CA PRO A 86 3.61 -1.91 13.54
C PRO A 86 5.11 -1.97 13.24
N LEU A 87 5.60 -3.17 12.93
CA LEU A 87 6.96 -3.35 12.42
C LEU A 87 6.97 -3.09 10.92
N GLU A 88 7.78 -2.12 10.48
CA GLU A 88 8.00 -1.83 9.06
C GLU A 88 9.16 -2.63 8.48
N TYR A 89 9.01 -3.07 7.23
CA TYR A 89 10.05 -3.80 6.51
C TYR A 89 9.89 -3.63 5.00
N ARG A 90 11.01 -3.78 4.27
CA ARG A 90 11.00 -3.64 2.82
C ARG A 90 10.33 -4.84 2.16
N VAL A 91 9.44 -4.54 1.22
CA VAL A 91 8.84 -5.54 0.34
C VAL A 91 8.84 -5.03 -1.08
N GLU A 92 8.91 -5.97 -2.02
CA GLU A 92 8.78 -5.67 -3.44
C GLU A 92 8.22 -6.85 -4.21
N GLY A 93 7.71 -6.62 -5.41
CA GLY A 93 7.25 -7.70 -6.27
C GLY A 93 6.37 -7.26 -7.42
N PRO A 94 5.96 -8.22 -8.27
CA PRO A 94 5.29 -7.92 -9.53
C PRO A 94 3.81 -7.56 -9.35
N VAL A 95 3.32 -6.78 -10.31
CA VAL A 95 1.91 -6.65 -10.66
C VAL A 95 1.61 -7.64 -11.79
N MET A 96 0.95 -8.74 -11.46
CA MET A 96 0.58 -9.80 -12.40
C MET A 96 -0.75 -9.48 -13.06
N GLN A 97 -0.88 -9.78 -14.35
CA GLN A 97 -2.13 -9.64 -15.10
C GLN A 97 -2.84 -11.00 -15.23
N ASN A 98 -4.15 -10.99 -15.42
CA ASN A 98 -4.98 -12.16 -15.75
C ASN A 98 -4.86 -13.37 -14.80
N PRO A 99 -5.39 -13.31 -13.57
CA PRO A 99 -6.12 -12.19 -12.95
C PRO A 99 -5.16 -11.13 -12.38
N LEU A 100 -5.67 -9.90 -12.26
CA LEU A 100 -4.90 -8.78 -11.70
C LEU A 100 -4.55 -9.02 -10.23
N ARG A 101 -3.26 -9.16 -9.95
CA ARG A 101 -2.71 -9.45 -8.61
C ARG A 101 -1.46 -8.62 -8.34
N VAL A 102 -1.24 -8.25 -7.09
CA VAL A 102 0.05 -7.73 -6.62
C VAL A 102 0.61 -8.74 -5.63
N VAL A 103 1.83 -9.19 -5.86
CA VAL A 103 2.50 -10.17 -4.98
C VAL A 103 3.78 -9.54 -4.47
N LEU A 104 3.81 -9.14 -3.19
CA LEU A 104 4.98 -8.53 -2.57
C LEU A 104 5.68 -9.52 -1.67
N ARG A 105 7.01 -9.53 -1.69
CA ARG A 105 7.85 -10.38 -0.84
C ARG A 105 8.85 -9.53 -0.08
N GLY A 106 9.15 -9.94 1.15
CA GLY A 106 10.21 -9.33 1.93
C GLY A 106 10.64 -10.21 3.09
N THR A 107 11.84 -9.99 3.57
CA THR A 107 12.40 -10.68 4.74
C THR A 107 12.55 -9.68 5.87
N ARG A 108 12.12 -10.09 7.07
CA ARG A 108 12.21 -9.27 8.28
C ARG A 108 12.57 -10.13 9.49
N GLU A 109 12.95 -9.46 10.55
CA GLU A 109 13.13 -10.10 11.84
C GLU A 109 11.79 -10.43 12.50
N VAL A 110 11.76 -11.55 13.23
CA VAL A 110 10.65 -11.97 14.07
C VAL A 110 10.74 -11.24 15.41
N PHE A 111 9.65 -10.61 15.80
CA PHE A 111 9.53 -9.92 17.09
C PHE A 111 8.63 -10.73 18.02
N ALA A 112 9.01 -10.79 19.30
CA ALA A 112 8.20 -11.36 20.37
C ALA A 112 8.09 -10.33 21.49
N ASN A 113 6.86 -9.99 21.90
CA ASN A 113 6.59 -8.93 22.89
C ASN A 113 7.37 -7.63 22.61
N CYS A 114 7.38 -7.24 21.33
CA CYS A 114 7.98 -6.01 20.80
C CYS A 114 9.51 -5.97 20.87
N LEU A 115 10.14 -7.13 21.11
CA LEU A 115 11.59 -7.26 21.12
C LEU A 115 12.06 -8.13 19.95
N PRO A 116 13.19 -7.76 19.29
CA PRO A 116 13.82 -8.57 18.27
C PRO A 116 14.28 -9.92 18.84
N THR A 117 14.16 -10.99 18.06
CA THR A 117 14.50 -12.36 18.49
C THR A 117 15.79 -12.90 17.85
N GLY A 118 16.37 -12.16 16.91
CA GLY A 118 17.47 -12.60 16.04
C GLY A 118 17.05 -13.56 14.92
N ARG A 119 15.80 -14.03 14.89
CA ARG A 119 15.30 -14.94 13.85
C ARG A 119 14.72 -14.15 12.68
N MET A 120 15.04 -14.57 11.47
CA MET A 120 14.48 -13.99 10.24
C MET A 120 13.33 -14.82 9.71
N THR A 121 12.35 -14.17 9.09
CA THR A 121 11.23 -14.79 8.36
C THR A 121 10.99 -14.06 7.04
N SER A 122 10.44 -14.77 6.07
CA SER A 122 10.04 -14.21 4.79
C SER A 122 8.52 -14.22 4.67
N ASP A 123 7.96 -13.07 4.31
CA ASP A 123 6.53 -12.88 4.15
C ASP A 123 6.20 -12.74 2.66
N GLU A 124 5.01 -13.20 2.28
CA GLU A 124 4.40 -12.99 0.97
C GLU A 124 3.03 -12.33 1.16
N LEU A 125 2.85 -11.15 0.57
CA LEU A 125 1.61 -10.40 0.61
C LEU A 125 0.96 -10.48 -0.77
N ILE A 126 -0.11 -11.25 -0.87
CA ILE A 126 -0.89 -11.37 -2.09
C ILE A 126 -2.11 -10.45 -1.97
N PHE A 127 -2.27 -9.58 -2.95
CA PHE A 127 -3.46 -8.75 -3.14
C PHE A 127 -4.14 -9.20 -4.42
N VAL A 128 -5.44 -9.50 -4.33
CA VAL A 128 -6.25 -9.91 -5.48
C VAL A 128 -7.25 -8.81 -5.80
N TYR A 129 -7.26 -8.34 -7.04
CA TYR A 129 -8.17 -7.26 -7.44
C TYR A 129 -9.64 -7.66 -7.25
N ARG A 130 -10.45 -6.69 -6.81
CA ARG A 130 -11.90 -6.81 -6.62
C ARG A 130 -12.61 -5.75 -7.44
N HIS A 131 -13.70 -6.15 -8.09
CA HIS A 131 -14.59 -5.23 -8.81
C HIS A 131 -15.55 -4.52 -7.86
N ASP A 132 -15.80 -5.11 -6.69
CA ASP A 132 -16.70 -4.66 -5.66
C ASP A 132 -15.93 -4.12 -4.45
N CYS A 133 -16.25 -2.88 -4.10
CA CYS A 133 -16.14 -2.33 -2.77
C CYS A 133 -17.56 -2.34 -2.17
#